data_AF-A0A4Q5TI20-F1
#
_entry.id   AF-A0A4Q5TI20-F1
#
_cell.length_a   1.000
_cell.length_b   1.000
_cell.length_c   1.000
_cell.angle_alpha   90.00
_cell.angle_beta   90.00
_cell.angle_gamma   90.00
#
_symmetry.space_group_name_H-M   'P 1'
#
loop_
_entity.id
_entity.type
_entity.pdbx_description
1 polymer ?
#
loop_
_entity_poly.entity_id
_entity_poly.type
_entity_poly.pdbx_seq_one_letter_code
_entity_poly.pdbx_strand_id
1 'polypeptide(L)'
;MDNYIGVRFKASAEQSEILSALLLSMDYEGVEEGEKESIAFIKEANFNEQELQAVFSQCNISYELSTVAQQNWNAEWESSFEPVQVDDFALIRAFFHEARAGVEHDIIITPKMSFGTGHHATTYLMIQLMRDLDFSNRTVIDFGTGTAVLAILAEKLGAAAVLGIDNDEWSINNGEENIAANHCSHIELVMADQMLNRGKADIILANINLNVIIANLDEIAGACKPGALVLFSGL
;
A
#
# COMPACT_ATOMS: atom_id res chain seq x y z
N MET A 1 -21.78 -16.85 6.00
CA MET A 1 -20.64 -16.40 6.81
C MET A 1 -20.08 -17.68 7.35
N ASP A 2 -18.97 -18.11 6.79
CA ASP A 2 -18.43 -19.42 7.11
C ASP A 2 -17.39 -19.17 8.18
N ASN A 3 -17.66 -19.64 9.41
CA ASN A 3 -16.66 -19.54 10.47
C ASN A 3 -15.48 -20.45 10.15
N TYR A 4 -14.39 -20.26 10.87
CA TYR A 4 -13.24 -21.16 10.83
C TYR A 4 -13.16 -21.95 12.14
N ILE A 5 -12.61 -23.15 12.06
CA ILE A 5 -12.16 -23.93 13.20
C ILE A 5 -10.66 -23.78 13.30
N GLY A 6 -10.18 -23.25 14.42
CA GLY A 6 -8.79 -23.21 14.80
C GLY A 6 -8.45 -24.45 15.63
N VAL A 7 -7.54 -25.28 15.11
CA VAL A 7 -7.00 -26.45 15.81
C VAL A 7 -5.65 -26.08 16.41
N ARG A 8 -5.62 -25.92 17.72
CA ARG A 8 -4.39 -25.57 18.46
C ARG A 8 -3.73 -26.82 19.01
N PHE A 9 -2.43 -26.96 18.80
CA PHE A 9 -1.69 -28.11 19.29
C PHE A 9 -0.27 -27.76 19.70
N LYS A 10 0.30 -28.61 20.58
CA LYS A 10 1.68 -28.50 21.07
C LYS A 10 2.43 -29.74 20.66
N ALA A 11 3.50 -29.55 19.90
CA ALA A 11 4.29 -30.62 19.31
C ALA A 11 5.78 -30.25 19.33
N SER A 12 6.68 -31.23 19.16
CA SER A 12 8.08 -30.94 18.86
C SER A 12 8.21 -30.31 17.48
N ALA A 13 9.35 -29.68 17.17
CA ALA A 13 9.56 -29.07 15.85
C ALA A 13 9.35 -30.05 14.68
N GLU A 14 9.88 -31.27 14.81
CA GLU A 14 9.71 -32.34 13.82
C GLU A 14 8.24 -32.78 13.69
N GLN A 15 7.52 -32.88 14.81
CA GLN A 15 6.11 -33.24 14.81
C GLN A 15 5.23 -32.11 14.24
N SER A 16 5.55 -30.85 14.53
CA SER A 16 4.85 -29.69 13.96
C SER A 16 4.99 -29.68 12.45
N GLU A 17 6.19 -29.88 11.91
CA GLU A 17 6.42 -29.91 10.45
C GLU A 17 5.59 -31.02 9.76
N ILE A 18 5.57 -32.22 10.34
CA ILE A 18 4.78 -33.35 9.83
C ILE A 18 3.28 -33.05 9.92
N LEU A 19 2.80 -32.56 11.06
CA LEU A 19 1.38 -32.24 11.26
C LEU A 19 0.93 -31.10 10.34
N SER A 20 1.74 -30.06 10.15
CA SER A 20 1.47 -28.96 9.23
C SER A 20 1.26 -29.49 7.81
N ALA A 21 2.16 -30.35 7.33
CA ALA A 21 2.05 -30.93 5.99
C ALA A 21 0.81 -31.83 5.83
N LEU A 22 0.48 -32.64 6.84
CA LEU A 22 -0.71 -33.48 6.82
C LEU A 22 -2.00 -32.65 6.83
N LEU A 23 -2.09 -31.63 7.68
CA LEU A 23 -3.26 -30.76 7.77
C LEU A 23 -3.48 -29.97 6.48
N LEU A 24 -2.42 -29.43 5.88
CA LEU A 24 -2.52 -28.74 4.58
C LEU A 24 -3.01 -29.66 3.45
N SER A 25 -2.84 -30.99 3.58
CA SER A 25 -3.41 -31.96 2.64
C SER A 25 -4.89 -32.28 2.87
N MET A 26 -5.47 -31.78 3.98
CA MET A 26 -6.84 -32.06 4.45
C MET A 26 -7.71 -30.79 4.43
N ASP A 27 -7.57 -29.96 3.40
CA ASP A 27 -8.34 -28.71 3.20
C ASP A 27 -8.14 -27.62 4.27
N TYR A 28 -7.12 -27.73 5.14
CA TYR A 28 -6.71 -26.61 6.00
C TYR A 28 -6.04 -25.54 5.13
N GLU A 29 -6.41 -24.28 5.37
CA GLU A 29 -5.98 -23.15 4.55
C GLU A 29 -4.64 -22.54 5.01
N GLY A 30 -4.22 -22.87 6.24
CA GLY A 30 -2.95 -22.41 6.79
C GLY A 30 -2.66 -22.98 8.17
N VAL A 31 -1.38 -22.94 8.54
CA VAL A 31 -0.89 -23.27 9.88
C VAL A 31 0.02 -22.14 10.33
N GLU A 32 -0.34 -21.50 11.44
CA GLU A 32 0.48 -20.52 12.12
C GLU A 32 1.37 -21.24 13.15
N GLU A 33 2.68 -21.18 12.96
CA GLU A 33 3.66 -21.80 13.85
C GLU A 33 4.14 -20.77 14.89
N GLY A 34 3.83 -21.02 16.16
CA GLY A 34 4.35 -20.24 17.28
C GLY A 34 5.50 -20.93 18.00
N GLU A 35 6.19 -20.21 18.88
CA GLU A 35 7.32 -20.76 19.68
C GLU A 35 6.91 -21.91 20.62
N LYS A 36 5.63 -22.00 21.01
CA LYS A 36 5.13 -22.96 22.00
C LYS A 36 3.94 -23.79 21.54
N GLU A 37 3.21 -23.31 20.54
CA GLU A 37 2.01 -23.95 20.01
C GLU A 37 1.80 -23.51 18.56
N SER A 38 1.20 -24.39 17.78
CA SER A 38 0.79 -24.11 16.40
C SER A 38 -0.73 -24.11 16.31
N ILE A 39 -1.27 -23.33 15.38
CA ILE A 39 -2.71 -23.24 15.13
C ILE A 39 -2.97 -23.47 13.65
N ALA A 40 -3.74 -24.51 13.32
CA ALA A 40 -4.18 -24.79 11.97
C ALA A 40 -5.62 -24.29 11.76
N PHE A 41 -5.91 -23.74 10.58
CA PHE A 41 -7.21 -23.13 10.26
C PHE A 41 -7.90 -23.87 9.12
N ILE A 42 -9.17 -24.21 9.32
CA ILE A 42 -10.04 -24.82 8.31
C ILE A 42 -11.42 -24.18 8.35
N LYS A 43 -12.08 -24.04 7.21
CA LYS A 43 -13.48 -23.59 7.17
C LYS A 43 -14.36 -24.57 7.93
N GLU A 44 -15.27 -24.06 8.76
CA GLU A 44 -16.20 -24.87 9.57
C GLU A 44 -17.01 -25.84 8.70
N ALA A 45 -17.36 -25.44 7.47
CA ALA A 45 -18.05 -26.29 6.50
C ALA A 45 -17.25 -27.53 6.04
N ASN A 46 -15.91 -27.46 6.11
CA ASN A 46 -15.00 -28.52 5.69
C ASN A 46 -14.41 -29.29 6.89
N PHE A 47 -14.72 -28.87 8.12
CA PHE A 47 -14.14 -29.49 9.31
C PHE A 47 -14.68 -30.90 9.56
N ASN A 48 -13.77 -31.89 9.62
CA ASN A 48 -14.09 -33.27 9.98
C ASN A 48 -13.29 -33.70 11.22
N GLU A 49 -13.98 -33.81 12.36
CA GLU A 49 -13.35 -34.18 13.64
C GLU A 49 -12.78 -35.62 13.61
N GLN A 50 -13.39 -36.55 12.88
CA GLN A 50 -12.90 -37.94 12.83
C GLN A 50 -11.56 -38.05 12.11
N GLU A 51 -11.41 -37.32 11.00
CA GLU A 51 -10.17 -37.25 10.25
C GLU A 51 -9.07 -36.57 11.06
N LEU A 52 -9.41 -35.48 11.77
CA LEU A 52 -8.49 -34.82 12.68
C LEU A 52 -8.01 -35.74 13.80
N GLN A 53 -8.91 -36.45 14.47
CA GLN A 53 -8.57 -37.43 15.51
C GLN A 53 -7.64 -38.54 14.97
N ALA A 54 -7.90 -39.02 13.75
CA ALA A 54 -7.05 -40.04 13.13
C ALA A 54 -5.61 -39.56 12.96
N VAL A 55 -5.39 -38.34 12.50
CA VAL A 55 -4.04 -37.75 12.34
C VAL A 55 -3.37 -37.55 13.69
N PHE A 56 -4.05 -36.89 14.64
CA PHE A 56 -3.44 -36.55 15.94
C PHE A 56 -3.16 -37.78 16.81
N SER A 57 -3.95 -38.85 16.68
CA SER A 57 -3.72 -40.12 17.37
C SER A 57 -2.45 -40.83 16.91
N GLN A 58 -2.07 -40.71 15.62
CA GLN A 58 -0.83 -41.29 15.10
C GLN A 58 0.41 -40.62 15.70
N CYS A 59 0.31 -39.32 15.99
CA CYS A 59 1.39 -38.55 16.60
C CYS A 59 1.33 -38.51 18.14
N ASN A 60 0.29 -39.08 18.75
CA ASN A 60 0.04 -39.06 20.20
C ASN A 60 0.05 -37.63 20.80
N ILE A 61 -0.56 -36.67 20.09
CA ILE A 61 -0.64 -35.25 20.46
C ILE A 61 -2.09 -34.88 20.77
N SER A 62 -2.29 -34.10 21.83
CA SER A 62 -3.58 -33.49 22.14
C SER A 62 -3.73 -32.16 21.41
N TYR A 63 -4.97 -31.85 21.00
CA TYR A 63 -5.33 -30.58 20.41
C TYR A 63 -6.51 -29.94 21.14
N GLU A 64 -6.67 -28.64 20.95
CA GLU A 64 -7.81 -27.85 21.41
C GLU A 64 -8.50 -27.22 20.21
N LEU A 65 -9.83 -27.28 20.18
CA LEU A 65 -10.63 -26.66 19.13
C LEU A 65 -11.13 -25.30 19.59
N SER A 66 -11.09 -24.34 18.70
CA SER A 66 -11.71 -23.02 18.89
C SER A 66 -12.46 -22.62 17.64
N THR A 67 -13.65 -22.06 17.80
CA THR A 67 -14.36 -21.42 16.70
C THR A 67 -13.80 -20.02 16.53
N VAL A 68 -13.17 -19.78 15.38
CA VAL A 68 -12.71 -18.46 14.97
C VAL A 68 -13.81 -17.89 14.10
N ALA A 69 -14.58 -16.94 14.67
CA ALA A 69 -15.49 -16.16 13.85
C ALA A 69 -14.69 -15.53 12.71
N GLN A 70 -15.26 -15.50 11.50
CA GLN A 70 -14.62 -14.85 10.36
C GLN A 70 -14.43 -13.36 10.71
N GLN A 71 -13.26 -13.00 11.26
CA GLN A 71 -12.86 -11.62 11.38
C GLN A 71 -12.73 -11.11 9.96
N ASN A 72 -13.51 -10.09 9.63
CA ASN A 72 -13.36 -9.39 8.38
C ASN A 72 -12.09 -8.55 8.49
N TRP A 73 -10.93 -9.20 8.28
CA TRP A 73 -9.62 -8.56 8.30
C TRP A 73 -9.58 -7.38 7.33
N ASN A 74 -10.35 -7.41 6.23
CA ASN A 74 -10.54 -6.25 5.37
C ASN A 74 -11.22 -5.09 6.11
N ALA A 75 -12.27 -5.33 6.89
CA ALA A 75 -12.94 -4.28 7.67
C ALA A 75 -12.07 -3.74 8.81
N GLU A 76 -11.29 -4.58 9.50
CA GLU A 76 -10.32 -4.11 10.50
C GLU A 76 -9.22 -3.26 9.86
N TRP A 77 -8.70 -3.70 8.71
CA TRP A 77 -7.74 -2.94 7.92
C TRP A 77 -8.33 -1.63 7.36
N GLU A 78 -9.55 -1.65 6.84
CA GLU A 78 -10.30 -0.47 6.37
C GLU A 78 -10.52 0.53 7.51
N SER A 79 -10.85 0.05 8.72
CA SER A 79 -11.05 0.89 9.90
C SER A 79 -9.77 1.55 10.43
N SER A 80 -8.60 1.04 10.02
CA SER A 80 -7.31 1.58 10.44
C SER A 80 -6.78 2.68 9.52
N PHE A 81 -7.41 2.87 8.36
CA PHE A 81 -7.04 3.90 7.40
C PHE A 81 -7.94 5.11 7.60
N GLU A 82 -7.39 6.25 8.03
CA GLU A 82 -8.16 7.47 8.26
C GLU A 82 -7.96 8.47 7.10
N PRO A 83 -9.01 9.13 6.58
CA PRO A 83 -8.82 10.12 5.53
C PRO A 83 -7.95 11.28 6.03
N VAL A 84 -6.99 11.69 5.20
CA VAL A 84 -6.09 12.80 5.50
C VAL A 84 -6.62 14.06 4.85
N GLN A 85 -6.90 15.08 5.64
CA GLN A 85 -7.38 16.36 5.16
C GLN A 85 -6.31 17.43 5.38
N VAL A 86 -5.89 18.09 4.29
CA VAL A 86 -4.98 19.23 4.29
C VAL A 86 -5.81 20.50 4.16
N ASP A 87 -6.13 21.11 5.30
CA ASP A 87 -6.99 22.29 5.42
C ASP A 87 -8.31 22.16 4.62
N ASP A 88 -8.68 23.20 3.88
CA ASP A 88 -9.74 23.24 2.88
C ASP A 88 -9.27 22.85 1.47
N PHE A 89 -7.99 22.51 1.31
CA PHE A 89 -7.34 22.35 0.01
C PHE A 89 -7.46 20.93 -0.55
N ALA A 90 -7.09 19.90 0.21
CA ALA A 90 -7.08 18.53 -0.29
C ALA A 90 -7.59 17.51 0.74
N LEU A 91 -8.33 16.51 0.25
CA LEU A 91 -8.74 15.33 1.00
C LEU A 91 -8.19 14.09 0.31
N ILE A 92 -7.35 13.34 1.00
CA ILE A 92 -6.83 12.04 0.56
C ILE A 92 -7.61 10.97 1.32
N ARG A 93 -8.37 10.14 0.60
CA ARG A 93 -9.23 9.14 1.23
C ARG A 93 -9.28 7.85 0.41
N ALA A 94 -9.65 6.75 1.06
CA ALA A 94 -10.01 5.53 0.36
C ALA A 94 -11.40 5.63 -0.26
N PHE A 95 -11.69 4.74 -1.21
CA PHE A 95 -12.98 4.73 -1.92
C PHE A 95 -14.18 4.49 -1.00
N PHE A 96 -13.98 3.81 0.13
CA PHE A 96 -15.01 3.50 1.14
C PHE A 96 -15.25 4.64 2.14
N HIS A 97 -14.41 5.68 2.15
CA HIS A 97 -14.66 6.87 2.96
C HIS A 97 -15.65 7.81 2.29
N GLU A 98 -16.51 8.42 3.09
CA GLU A 98 -17.40 9.48 2.61
C GLU A 98 -16.60 10.69 2.10
N ALA A 99 -17.03 11.23 0.97
CA ALA A 99 -16.53 12.51 0.47
C ALA A 99 -16.96 13.62 1.44
N ARG A 100 -16.10 14.63 1.65
CA ARG A 100 -16.43 15.80 2.45
C ARG A 100 -16.75 16.99 1.55
N ALA A 101 -17.80 17.73 1.87
CA ALA A 101 -18.09 18.98 1.19
C ALA A 101 -17.11 20.08 1.62
N GLY A 102 -16.75 20.97 0.68
CA GLY A 102 -15.92 22.15 0.97
C GLY A 102 -14.41 21.94 0.92
N VAL A 103 -13.93 20.81 0.39
CA VAL A 103 -12.52 20.61 0.02
C VAL A 103 -12.33 20.90 -1.48
N GLU A 104 -11.24 21.56 -1.86
CA GLU A 104 -10.96 21.91 -3.27
C GLU A 104 -10.63 20.67 -4.11
N HIS A 105 -9.83 19.75 -3.57
CA HIS A 105 -9.38 18.54 -4.25
C HIS A 105 -9.67 17.28 -3.45
N ASP A 106 -10.64 16.47 -3.91
CA ASP A 106 -10.87 15.12 -3.40
C ASP A 106 -10.03 14.11 -4.20
N ILE A 107 -9.16 13.37 -3.50
CA ILE A 107 -8.21 12.42 -4.07
C ILE A 107 -8.48 11.03 -3.49
N ILE A 108 -8.82 10.09 -4.37
CA ILE A 108 -9.10 8.72 -3.99
C ILE A 108 -7.82 7.89 -4.11
N ILE A 109 -7.32 7.35 -3.01
CA ILE A 109 -6.15 6.47 -2.98
C ILE A 109 -6.56 5.12 -2.41
N THR A 110 -6.30 4.05 -3.14
CA THR A 110 -6.47 2.69 -2.64
C THR A 110 -5.32 2.39 -1.69
N PRO A 111 -5.59 2.13 -0.39
CA PRO A 111 -4.53 1.78 0.52
C PRO A 111 -3.97 0.42 0.11
N LYS A 112 -2.66 0.33 -0.10
CA LYS A 112 -1.92 -0.91 -0.37
C LYS A 112 -0.59 -0.83 0.35
N MET A 113 0.26 -1.86 0.23
CA MET A 113 1.62 -1.83 0.79
C MET A 113 2.55 -0.80 0.12
N SER A 114 2.06 -0.04 -0.86
CA SER A 114 2.82 1.04 -1.52
C SER A 114 2.86 2.32 -0.66
N PHE A 115 4.00 3.00 -0.66
CA PHE A 115 4.21 4.23 0.08
C PHE A 115 3.42 5.41 -0.52
N GLY A 116 3.01 6.37 0.31
CA GLY A 116 2.38 7.62 -0.17
C GLY A 116 0.87 7.76 0.09
N THR A 117 0.28 6.97 0.99
CA THR A 117 -1.16 7.01 1.32
C THR A 117 -1.67 8.28 2.02
N GLY A 118 -0.88 9.35 2.08
CA GLY A 118 -1.21 10.60 2.80
C GLY A 118 -0.92 10.57 4.30
N HIS A 119 -0.86 9.40 4.93
CA HIS A 119 -0.73 9.24 6.39
C HIS A 119 0.66 9.59 6.95
N HIS A 120 1.67 9.64 6.08
CA HIS A 120 2.98 10.10 6.48
C HIS A 120 2.98 11.63 6.55
N ALA A 121 3.47 12.18 7.66
CA ALA A 121 3.58 13.64 7.88
C ALA A 121 4.27 14.38 6.73
N THR A 122 5.13 13.67 5.98
CA THR A 122 5.84 14.16 4.80
C THR A 122 4.91 14.39 3.60
N THR A 123 3.91 13.54 3.36
CA THR A 123 2.94 13.73 2.28
C THR A 123 2.02 14.93 2.56
N TYR A 124 1.58 15.10 3.80
CA TYR A 124 0.82 16.29 4.22
C TYR A 124 1.59 17.58 3.91
N LEU A 125 2.87 17.64 4.28
CA LEU A 125 3.71 18.81 4.04
C LEU A 125 3.89 19.10 2.55
N MET A 126 4.14 18.08 1.73
CA MET A 126 4.26 18.24 0.27
C MET A 126 2.98 18.82 -0.33
N ILE A 127 1.81 18.27 0.04
CA ILE A 127 0.52 18.75 -0.45
C ILE A 127 0.26 20.19 0.00
N GLN A 128 0.60 20.54 1.24
CA GLN A 128 0.50 21.91 1.73
C GLN A 128 1.41 22.86 0.93
N LEU A 129 2.64 22.46 0.62
CA LEU A 129 3.56 23.28 -0.21
C LEU A 129 3.05 23.43 -1.64
N MET A 130 2.43 22.40 -2.22
CA MET A 130 1.86 22.45 -3.57
C MET A 130 0.72 23.47 -3.69
N ARG A 131 0.00 23.76 -2.62
CA ARG A 131 -1.10 24.76 -2.58
C ARG A 131 -0.66 26.14 -3.08
N ASP A 132 0.56 26.55 -2.74
CA ASP A 132 1.05 27.90 -3.03
C ASP A 132 1.80 28.00 -4.38
N LEU A 133 1.77 26.94 -5.20
CA LEU A 133 2.50 26.86 -6.46
C LEU A 133 1.57 26.85 -7.68
N ASP A 134 2.04 27.42 -8.78
CA ASP A 134 1.32 27.42 -10.06
C ASP A 134 1.71 26.22 -10.93
N PHE A 135 0.81 25.24 -10.99
CA PHE A 135 0.94 24.06 -11.85
C PHE A 135 0.34 24.25 -13.25
N SER A 136 -0.33 25.38 -13.52
CA SER A 136 -1.05 25.62 -14.77
C SER A 136 -0.13 25.49 -15.99
N ASN A 137 -0.43 24.53 -16.87
CA ASN A 137 0.35 24.22 -18.08
C ASN A 137 1.83 23.87 -17.82
N ARG A 138 2.17 23.40 -16.62
CA ARG A 138 3.53 22.99 -16.25
C ARG A 138 3.82 21.54 -16.61
N THR A 139 5.09 21.22 -16.87
CA THR A 139 5.58 19.84 -16.88
C THR A 139 6.13 19.48 -15.50
N VAL A 140 5.67 18.36 -14.95
CA VAL A 140 5.98 17.93 -13.58
C VAL A 140 6.66 16.57 -13.60
N ILE A 141 7.65 16.37 -12.73
CA ILE A 141 8.16 15.03 -12.42
C ILE A 141 7.91 14.73 -10.94
N ASP A 142 7.31 13.58 -10.65
CA ASP A 142 7.12 13.03 -9.31
C ASP A 142 8.09 11.84 -9.12
N PHE A 143 9.22 12.09 -8.47
CA PHE A 143 10.30 11.12 -8.29
C PHE A 143 10.15 10.36 -6.97
N GLY A 144 9.90 9.05 -7.08
CA GLY A 144 9.39 8.21 -5.98
C GLY A 144 7.89 8.38 -5.79
N THR A 145 7.13 8.21 -6.87
CA THR A 145 5.70 8.54 -6.93
C THR A 145 4.83 7.67 -6.00
N GLY A 146 5.26 6.44 -5.68
CA GLY A 146 4.53 5.52 -4.81
C GLY A 146 3.09 5.31 -5.27
N THR A 147 2.12 5.63 -4.41
CA THR A 147 0.67 5.64 -4.72
C THR A 147 0.24 6.65 -5.81
N ALA A 148 1.15 7.47 -6.33
CA ALA A 148 0.91 8.57 -7.27
C ALA A 148 0.08 9.75 -6.72
N VAL A 149 -0.05 9.89 -5.41
CA VAL A 149 -0.85 10.96 -4.79
C VAL A 149 -0.42 12.38 -5.20
N LEU A 150 0.90 12.63 -5.29
CA LEU A 150 1.43 13.94 -5.65
C LEU A 150 1.28 14.20 -7.15
N ALA A 151 1.55 13.20 -7.99
CA ALA A 151 1.28 13.24 -9.42
C ALA A 151 -0.20 13.55 -9.73
N ILE A 152 -1.13 12.88 -9.04
CA ILE A 152 -2.58 13.10 -9.18
C ILE A 152 -2.95 14.53 -8.78
N LEU A 153 -2.45 15.01 -7.65
CA LEU A 153 -2.70 16.39 -7.23
C LEU A 153 -2.12 17.40 -8.23
N ALA A 154 -0.92 17.15 -8.76
CA ALA A 154 -0.30 18.03 -9.76
C ALA A 154 -1.15 18.15 -11.03
N GLU A 155 -1.72 17.05 -11.54
CA GLU A 155 -2.66 17.11 -12.66
C GLU A 155 -3.95 17.86 -12.29
N LYS A 156 -4.52 17.60 -11.11
CA LYS A 156 -5.72 18.33 -10.62
C LYS A 156 -5.49 19.84 -10.45
N LEU A 157 -4.25 20.26 -10.21
CA LEU A 157 -3.82 21.66 -10.15
C LEU A 157 -3.54 22.27 -11.54
N GLY A 158 -3.69 21.51 -12.63
CA GLY A 158 -3.61 22.01 -14.00
C GLY A 158 -2.28 21.73 -14.71
N ALA A 159 -1.46 20.81 -14.21
CA ALA A 159 -0.27 20.37 -14.93
C ALA A 159 -0.63 19.83 -16.33
N ALA A 160 0.16 20.23 -17.34
CA ALA A 160 -0.03 19.78 -18.72
C ALA A 160 0.47 18.36 -18.96
N ALA A 161 1.50 17.95 -18.21
CA ALA A 161 2.05 16.60 -18.24
C ALA A 161 2.75 16.31 -16.91
N VAL A 162 2.58 15.09 -16.42
CA VAL A 162 3.19 14.60 -15.19
C VAL A 162 3.88 13.27 -15.49
N LEU A 163 5.15 13.16 -15.11
CA LEU A 163 5.90 11.89 -15.16
C LEU A 163 6.12 11.40 -13.74
N GLY A 164 5.46 10.30 -13.35
CA GLY A 164 5.71 9.61 -12.10
C GLY A 164 6.77 8.52 -12.30
N ILE A 165 7.76 8.47 -11.42
CA ILE A 165 8.85 7.48 -11.47
C ILE A 165 8.88 6.74 -10.14
N ASP A 166 8.92 5.42 -10.19
CA ASP A 166 9.15 4.56 -9.02
C ASP A 166 9.99 3.35 -9.39
N ASN A 167 10.69 2.76 -8.43
CA ASN A 167 11.52 1.58 -8.67
C ASN A 167 10.81 0.26 -8.31
N ASP A 168 9.61 0.33 -7.74
CA ASP A 168 8.82 -0.81 -7.33
C ASP A 168 7.61 -1.03 -8.28
N GLU A 169 7.50 -2.23 -8.83
CA GLU A 169 6.38 -2.66 -9.68
C GLU A 169 5.03 -2.54 -8.94
N TRP A 170 5.01 -2.78 -7.63
CA TRP A 170 3.78 -2.62 -6.83
C TRP A 170 3.31 -1.17 -6.79
N SER A 171 4.23 -0.22 -6.63
CA SER A 171 3.93 1.22 -6.68
C SER A 171 3.39 1.63 -8.04
N ILE A 172 3.99 1.16 -9.13
CA ILE A 172 3.51 1.47 -10.49
C ILE A 172 2.08 0.97 -10.70
N ASN A 173 1.83 -0.31 -10.41
CA ASN A 173 0.49 -0.89 -10.54
C ASN A 173 -0.55 -0.18 -9.65
N ASN A 174 -0.19 0.15 -8.41
CA ASN A 174 -1.08 0.88 -7.52
C ASN A 174 -1.33 2.31 -8.00
N GLY A 175 -0.30 2.99 -8.49
CA GLY A 175 -0.38 4.33 -9.05
C GLY A 175 -1.32 4.38 -10.26
N GLU A 176 -1.23 3.41 -11.19
CA GLU A 176 -2.13 3.32 -12.35
C GLU A 176 -3.60 3.21 -11.93
N GLU A 177 -3.90 2.35 -10.95
CA GLU A 177 -5.25 2.23 -10.40
C GLU A 177 -5.74 3.53 -9.75
N ASN A 178 -4.88 4.22 -8.98
CA ASN A 178 -5.23 5.48 -8.33
C ASN A 178 -5.43 6.60 -9.36
N ILE A 179 -4.60 6.68 -10.39
CA ILE A 179 -4.75 7.63 -11.50
C ILE A 179 -6.11 7.42 -12.18
N ALA A 180 -6.46 6.17 -12.47
CA ALA A 180 -7.76 5.82 -13.06
C ALA A 180 -8.92 6.19 -12.13
N ALA A 181 -8.81 5.91 -10.83
CA ALA A 181 -9.82 6.25 -9.82
C ALA A 181 -10.05 7.76 -9.68
N ASN A 182 -9.06 8.59 -10.02
CA ASN A 182 -9.15 10.05 -9.97
C ASN A 182 -9.47 10.70 -11.31
N HIS A 183 -9.68 9.90 -12.36
CA HIS A 183 -9.96 10.34 -13.73
C HIS A 183 -8.86 11.25 -14.31
N CYS A 184 -7.62 10.95 -13.94
CA CYS A 184 -6.44 11.63 -14.47
C CYS A 184 -5.95 10.98 -15.77
N SER A 185 -5.44 11.77 -16.69
CA SER A 185 -5.08 11.35 -18.06
C SER A 185 -3.79 11.95 -18.61
N HIS A 186 -3.15 12.85 -17.86
CA HIS A 186 -1.89 13.50 -18.23
C HIS A 186 -0.69 12.95 -17.43
N ILE A 187 -0.90 11.89 -16.66
CA ILE A 187 0.15 11.23 -15.87
C ILE A 187 0.66 9.98 -16.62
N GLU A 188 1.96 9.94 -16.87
CA GLU A 188 2.69 8.75 -17.31
C GLU A 188 3.46 8.18 -16.11
N LEU A 189 3.32 6.89 -15.83
CA LEU A 189 4.12 6.19 -14.83
C LEU A 189 5.21 5.36 -15.49
N VAL A 190 6.42 5.43 -14.95
CA VAL A 190 7.56 4.66 -15.45
C VAL A 190 8.31 3.99 -14.31
N MET A 191 8.53 2.68 -14.45
CA MET A 191 9.37 1.92 -13.53
C MET A 191 10.85 2.21 -13.82
N ALA A 192 11.54 2.87 -12.90
CA ALA A 192 12.98 3.11 -12.97
C ALA A 192 13.58 3.34 -11.58
N ASP A 193 14.83 2.92 -11.40
CA ASP A 193 15.63 3.12 -10.17
C ASP A 193 16.32 4.49 -10.12
N GLN A 194 16.39 5.18 -11.25
CA GLN A 194 17.06 6.47 -11.41
C GLN A 194 16.15 7.45 -12.14
N MET A 195 16.45 8.73 -11.97
CA MET A 195 15.75 9.77 -12.70
C MET A 195 16.01 9.65 -14.22
N LEU A 196 14.93 9.60 -14.99
CA LEU A 196 15.02 9.44 -16.44
C LEU A 196 15.12 10.80 -17.13
N ASN A 197 16.02 10.90 -18.11
CA ASN A 197 16.13 12.08 -18.97
C ASN A 197 15.08 12.04 -20.09
N ARG A 198 13.81 12.18 -19.72
CA ARG A 198 12.64 12.19 -20.63
C ARG A 198 12.19 13.60 -21.02
N GLY A 199 13.07 14.59 -20.80
CA GLY A 199 12.76 16.01 -20.95
C GLY A 199 13.03 16.76 -19.66
N LYS A 200 12.78 18.07 -19.68
CA LYS A 200 12.95 18.93 -18.51
C LYS A 200 11.61 19.32 -17.91
N ALA A 201 11.57 19.42 -16.58
CA ALA A 201 10.38 19.78 -15.81
C ALA A 201 10.43 21.24 -15.35
N ASP A 202 9.25 21.84 -15.23
CA ASP A 202 9.06 23.10 -14.51
C ASP A 202 9.02 22.88 -12.99
N ILE A 203 8.51 21.72 -12.55
CA ILE A 203 8.37 21.36 -11.13
C ILE A 203 8.85 19.91 -10.94
N ILE A 204 9.67 19.67 -9.93
CA ILE A 204 10.05 18.32 -9.48
C ILE A 204 9.58 18.14 -8.04
N LEU A 205 8.83 17.07 -7.80
CA LEU A 205 8.38 16.62 -6.50
C LEU A 205 9.19 15.37 -6.13
N ALA A 206 9.82 15.35 -4.96
CA ALA A 206 10.61 14.22 -4.50
C ALA A 206 10.40 14.02 -3.00
N ASN A 207 9.49 13.10 -2.65
CA ASN A 207 9.18 12.72 -1.28
C ASN A 207 9.77 11.34 -0.96
N ILE A 208 11.09 11.27 -0.92
CA ILE A 208 11.88 10.04 -0.81
C ILE A 208 13.00 10.20 0.21
N ASN A 209 13.64 9.10 0.60
CA ASN A 209 14.71 9.13 1.59
C ASN A 209 15.87 10.05 1.16
N LEU A 210 16.40 10.84 2.11
CA LEU A 210 17.54 11.74 1.93
C LEU A 210 18.72 11.14 1.15
N ASN A 211 19.10 9.88 1.41
CA ASN A 211 20.24 9.26 0.74
C ASN A 211 19.96 9.02 -0.75
N VAL A 212 18.71 8.73 -1.11
CA VAL A 212 18.30 8.57 -2.52
C VAL A 212 18.28 9.93 -3.22
N ILE A 213 17.84 10.99 -2.53
CA ILE A 213 17.90 12.36 -3.06
C ILE A 213 19.36 12.74 -3.36
N ILE A 214 20.26 12.54 -2.39
CA ILE A 214 21.69 12.88 -2.56
C ILE A 214 22.30 12.07 -3.72
N ALA A 215 21.97 10.79 -3.83
CA ALA A 215 22.49 9.92 -4.89
C ALA A 215 22.01 10.30 -6.30
N ASN A 216 20.88 11.01 -6.43
CA ASN A 216 20.28 11.41 -7.72
C ASN A 216 20.30 12.93 -7.95
N LEU A 217 21.08 13.68 -7.16
CA LEU A 217 20.98 15.14 -7.14
C LEU A 217 21.40 15.78 -8.48
N ASP A 218 22.42 15.22 -9.13
CA ASP A 218 22.91 15.68 -10.43
C ASP A 218 21.88 15.43 -11.54
N GLU A 219 21.21 14.28 -11.51
CA GLU A 219 20.15 13.92 -12.44
C GLU A 219 18.90 14.79 -12.24
N ILE A 220 18.51 15.03 -10.98
CA ILE A 220 17.41 15.95 -10.61
C ILE A 220 17.72 17.36 -11.12
N ALA A 221 18.93 17.85 -10.91
CA ALA A 221 19.37 19.14 -11.43
C ALA A 221 19.37 19.17 -12.97
N GLY A 222 19.79 18.07 -13.62
CA GLY A 222 19.79 17.92 -15.07
C GLY A 222 18.38 17.96 -15.69
N ALA A 223 17.39 17.43 -14.97
CA ALA A 223 15.99 17.42 -15.36
C ALA A 223 15.27 18.77 -15.13
N CYS A 224 15.90 19.75 -14.49
CA CYS A 224 15.30 21.06 -14.28
C CYS A 224 15.34 21.94 -15.55
N LYS A 225 14.21 22.59 -15.87
CA LYS A 225 14.21 23.80 -16.70
C LYS A 225 14.85 24.98 -15.94
N PRO A 226 15.35 26.01 -16.65
CA PRO A 226 15.76 27.25 -15.98
C PRO A 226 14.60 27.83 -15.16
N GLY A 227 14.83 28.06 -13.86
CA GLY A 227 13.81 28.56 -12.94
C GLY A 227 12.82 27.50 -12.44
N ALA A 228 13.10 26.21 -12.64
CA ALA A 228 12.28 25.14 -12.10
C ALA A 228 12.23 25.17 -10.57
N LEU A 229 11.11 24.71 -10.02
CA LEU A 229 10.91 24.53 -8.59
C LEU A 229 11.15 23.07 -8.23
N VAL A 230 11.84 22.83 -7.12
CA VAL A 230 12.11 21.47 -6.64
C VAL A 230 11.68 21.38 -5.19
N LEU A 231 10.81 20.43 -4.88
CA LEU A 231 10.28 20.18 -3.55
C LEU A 231 10.86 18.85 -3.04
N PHE A 232 11.64 18.93 -1.97
CA PHE A 232 12.18 17.77 -1.29
C PHE A 232 11.47 17.54 0.04
N SER A 233 11.15 16.28 0.31
CA SER A 233 10.62 15.79 1.58
C SER A 233 11.13 14.37 1.83
N GLY A 234 11.00 13.85 3.06
CA GLY A 234 11.65 12.59 3.47
C GLY A 234 13.10 12.75 3.94
N LEU A 235 13.44 13.99 4.34
CA LEU A 235 14.74 14.42 4.85
C LEU A 235 14.98 13.98 6.30
#